data_AF-A0A392QQC8-F1
#
_entry.id   AF-A0A392QQC8-F1
#
_cell.length_a   1.000
_cell.length_b   1.000
_cell.length_c   1.000
_cell.angle_alpha   90.00
_cell.angle_beta   90.00
_cell.angle_gamma   90.00
#
_symmetry.space_group_name_H-M   'P 1'
#
loop_
_entity.id
_entity.type
_entity.pdbx_description
1 polymer ?
#
loop_
_entity_poly.entity_id
_entity_poly.type
_entity_poly.pdbx_seq_one_letter_code
_entity_poly.pdbx_strand_id
1 'polypeptide(L)' 'WQAKELLVHLESMLANDPVVVKRGEHIVEVKPQGVSKGKVVEELISTMRNEGKSPDFLLCIGDDRS' A
#
# COMPACT_ATOMS: atom_id res chain seq x y z
N TRP A 1 -3.64 22.03 8.53
CA TRP A 1 -4.85 21.81 9.34
C TRP A 1 -5.95 21.14 8.51
N GLN A 2 -6.33 21.67 7.36
CA GLN A 2 -7.33 21.07 6.45
C GLN A 2 -7.08 19.60 6.08
N ALA A 3 -5.83 19.21 5.80
CA ALA A 3 -5.49 17.80 5.49
C ALA A 3 -5.74 16.84 6.67
N LYS A 4 -5.67 17.33 7.92
CA LYS A 4 -5.97 16.54 9.11
C LYS A 4 -7.48 16.35 9.28
N GLU A 5 -8.26 17.39 8.97
CA GLU A 5 -9.72 17.30 8.98
C GLU A 5 -10.23 16.37 7.88
N LEU A 6 -9.70 16.50 6.65
CA LEU A 6 -10.05 15.60 5.54
C LEU A 6 -9.78 14.13 5.90
N LEU A 7 -8.65 13.84 6.53
CA LEU A 7 -8.32 12.50 7.00
C LEU A 7 -9.39 11.97 7.96
N VAL A 8 -9.71 12.72 9.02
CA VAL A 8 -10.71 12.32 10.04
C VAL A 8 -12.08 12.13 9.41
N HIS A 9 -12.48 13.00 8.49
CA HIS A 9 -13.79 12.88 7.82
C HIS A 9 -13.85 11.63 6.94
N LEU A 10 -12.80 11.34 6.16
CA LEU A 10 -12.76 10.15 5.30
C LEU A 10 -12.69 8.86 6.13
N GLU A 11 -11.93 8.83 7.22
CA GLU A 11 -11.88 7.69 8.15
C GLU A 11 -13.26 7.38 8.74
N SER A 12 -14.01 8.42 9.15
CA SER A 12 -15.37 8.22 9.68
C SER A 12 -16.38 7.81 8.62
N MET A 13 -16.33 8.40 7.42
CA MET A 13 -17.29 8.13 6.34
C MET A 13 -17.11 6.73 5.77
N LEU A 14 -15.86 6.27 5.67
CA LEU A 14 -15.49 4.99 5.05
C LEU A 14 -15.23 3.88 6.08
N ALA A 15 -15.60 4.09 7.34
CA ALA A 15 -15.31 3.15 8.43
C ALA A 15 -15.88 1.73 8.21
N ASN A 16 -16.96 1.62 7.42
CA ASN A 16 -17.62 0.35 7.10
C ASN A 16 -17.21 -0.21 5.73
N ASP A 17 -16.42 0.53 4.96
CA ASP A 17 -15.91 0.09 3.66
C ASP A 17 -14.55 -0.60 3.83
N PRO A 18 -14.21 -1.59 2.97
CA PRO A 18 -12.95 -2.32 3.06
C PRO A 18 -11.78 -1.49 2.49
N VAL A 19 -11.59 -0.28 3.00
CA VAL A 19 -10.56 0.67 2.58
C VAL A 19 -9.73 1.16 3.76
N VAL A 20 -8.56 1.72 3.47
CA VAL A 20 -7.65 2.35 4.41
C VAL A 20 -7.37 3.76 3.91
N VAL A 21 -7.56 4.74 4.79
CA VAL A 21 -7.19 6.12 4.54
C VAL A 21 -5.83 6.38 5.18
N LYS A 22 -4.88 6.90 4.43
CA LYS A 22 -3.54 7.26 4.94
C LYS A 22 -3.15 8.66 4.49
N ARG A 23 -2.36 9.34 5.32
CA ARG A 23 -1.73 10.60 4.95
C ARG A 23 -0.33 10.34 4.38
N GLY A 24 -0.07 10.87 3.19
CA GLY A 24 1.25 10.92 2.57
C GLY A 24 1.87 12.33 2.64
N GLU A 25 2.95 12.54 1.90
CA GLU A 25 3.54 13.87 1.71
C GLU A 25 2.58 14.74 0.87
N HIS A 26 1.96 15.72 1.53
CA HIS A 26 0.98 16.64 0.93
C HIS A 26 -0.30 16.02 0.34
N ILE A 27 -0.53 14.72 0.52
CA ILE A 27 -1.72 14.01 0.00
C ILE A 27 -2.45 13.21 1.09
N VAL A 28 -3.70 12.88 0.82
CA VAL A 28 -4.47 11.83 1.52
C VAL A 28 -4.81 10.76 0.50
N GLU A 29 -4.38 9.53 0.77
CA GLU A 29 -4.58 8.37 -0.08
C GLU A 29 -5.67 7.48 0.52
N VAL A 30 -6.58 6.97 -0.32
CA VAL A 30 -7.55 5.94 0.06
C VAL A 30 -7.27 4.73 -0.81
N LYS A 31 -7.05 3.56 -0.19
CA LYS A 31 -6.78 2.31 -0.91
C LYS A 31 -7.56 1.13 -0.33
N PRO A 32 -7.86 0.09 -1.11
CA PRO A 32 -8.45 -1.13 -0.57
C PRO A 32 -7.61 -1.75 0.54
N GLN A 33 -8.27 -2.34 1.54
CA GLN A 33 -7.61 -3.12 2.58
C GLN A 33 -6.90 -4.34 1.99
N GLY A 34 -5.76 -4.70 2.57
CA GLY A 34 -5.02 -5.90 2.17
C GLY A 34 -4.31 -5.80 0.81
N VAL A 35 -4.22 -4.60 0.22
CA VAL A 35 -3.44 -4.31 -1.00
C VAL A 35 -2.24 -3.44 -0.64
N SER A 36 -1.05 -3.86 -1.06
CA SER A 36 0.19 -3.11 -0.87
C SER A 36 1.19 -3.47 -1.96
N LYS A 37 2.17 -2.58 -2.21
CA LYS A 37 3.30 -2.84 -3.10
C LYS A 37 4.06 -4.11 -2.65
N GLY A 38 4.21 -4.30 -1.34
CA GLY A 38 4.86 -5.49 -0.78
C GLY A 38 4.15 -6.80 -1.11
N LYS A 39 2.82 -6.83 -1.14
CA LYS A 39 2.05 -8.03 -1.50
C LYS A 39 2.29 -8.46 -2.94
N VAL A 40 2.44 -7.50 -3.85
CA VAL A 40 2.81 -7.77 -5.26
C VAL A 40 4.20 -8.37 -5.35
N VAL A 41 5.17 -7.82 -4.61
CA VAL A 41 6.54 -8.34 -4.58
C VAL A 41 6.58 -9.77 -4.00
N GLU A 42 5.81 -10.04 -2.94
CA GLU A 42 5.70 -11.38 -2.36
C GLU A 42 5.12 -12.40 -3.35
N GLU A 43 4.04 -12.04 -4.05
CA GLU A 43 3.40 -12.89 -5.05
C GLU A 43 4.34 -13.15 -6.25
N LEU A 44 5.03 -12.11 -6.73
CA LEU A 44 6.03 -12.22 -7.80
C LEU A 44 7.16 -13.18 -7.43
N ILE A 45 7.76 -13.00 -6.25
CA ILE A 45 8.86 -13.86 -5.78
C ILE A 45 8.36 -15.29 -5.60
N SER A 46 7.16 -15.48 -5.05
CA SER A 46 6.56 -16.81 -4.87
C SER A 46 6.35 -17.52 -6.20
N THR A 47 5.84 -16.80 -7.20
CA THR A 47 5.67 -17.30 -8.57
C THR A 47 7.01 -17.69 -9.19
N MET A 48 8.02 -16.83 -9.09
CA MET A 48 9.37 -17.10 -9.59
C MET A 48 9.98 -18.35 -8.95
N ARG A 49 9.83 -18.55 -7.64
CA ARG A 49 10.29 -19.76 -6.94
C ARG A 49 9.58 -21.01 -7.45
N ASN A 50 8.26 -20.94 -7.63
CA ASN A 50 7.46 -22.07 -8.12
C ASN A 50 7.86 -22.47 -9.55
N GLU A 51 8.32 -21.51 -10.35
CA GLU A 51 8.89 -21.76 -11.69
C GLU A 51 10.37 -22.18 -11.68
N GLY A 52 10.99 -22.33 -10.52
CA GLY A 52 12.42 -22.65 -10.39
C GLY A 52 13.37 -21.50 -10.74
N LYS A 53 12.87 -20.26 -10.84
CA LYS A 53 13.60 -19.04 -11.22
C LYS A 53 13.80 -18.11 -10.03
N SER A 54 14.24 -18.64 -8.89
CA SER A 54 14.43 -17.82 -7.68
C SER A 54 15.43 -16.69 -7.95
N PRO A 55 15.12 -15.43 -7.60
CA PRO A 55 16.06 -14.33 -7.77
C PRO A 55 17.26 -14.48 -6.81
N ASP A 56 18.45 -14.20 -7.31
CA ASP A 56 19.71 -14.14 -6.55
C ASP A 56 20.05 -12.73 -6.07
N PHE A 57 19.40 -11.71 -6.63
CA PHE A 57 19.49 -10.31 -6.23
C PHE A 57 18.11 -9.64 -6.29
N LEU A 58 17.83 -8.76 -5.31
CA LEU A 58 16.60 -7.96 -5.26
C LEU A 58 16.93 -6.51 -4.88
N LEU A 59 16.46 -5.57 -5.68
CA LEU A 59 16.54 -4.14 -5.40
C LEU A 59 15.14 -3.54 -5.47
N CYS A 60 14.65 -3.02 -4.34
CA CYS A 60 13.41 -2.27 -4.25
C CYS A 60 13.73 -0.83 -3.87
N ILE A 61 13.29 0.12 -4.69
CA ILE A 61 13.49 1.56 -4.44
C ILE A 61 12.11 2.19 -4.29
N GLY A 62 11.94 2.98 -3.24
CA GLY A 62 10.72 3.75 -2.98
C GLY A 62 11.08 5.04 -2.24
N ASP A 63 10.34 6.09 -2.54
CA ASP A 63 10.50 7.44 -2.00
C ASP A 63 9.45 7.76 -0.91
N ASP A 64 8.35 7.01 -0.86
CA ASP A 64 7.24 7.22 0.06
C ASP A 64 6.94 5.98 0.93
N ARG A 65 6.26 6.18 2.05
CA ARG A 65 5.94 5.16 3.09
C ARG A 65 4.79 4.21 2.70
N SER A 66 4.43 4.13 1.43
CA SER A 66 3.18 3.54 0.92
C SER A 66 3.08 2.02 1.04
#